data_AF-A0A924HSE9-F1
#
_entry.id   AF-A0A924HSE9-F1
#
_cell.length_a   1.000
_cell.length_b   1.000
_cell.length_c   1.000
_cell.angle_alpha   90.00
_cell.angle_beta   90.00
_cell.angle_gamma   90.00
#
_symmetry.space_group_name_H-M   'P 1'
#
loop_
_entity.id
_entity.type
_entity.pdbx_description
1 polymer ?
#
loop_
_entity_poly.entity_id
_entity_poly.type
_entity_poly.pdbx_seq_one_letter_code
_entity_poly.pdbx_strand_id
1 'polypeptide(L)'
;MKKLIVTGFLLMAATLAMAKLPPPGEEAKAKSAETAAKTAWTGKVDAYLSCKTQDRVAAHYHKTAKSNNKEVKPAAATPPCADPGVFSYVPEVVTKPIEAAGAHSPPGTATSPPSSLTPAASIAPAKKS
;
A
#
# COMPACT_ATOMS: atom_id res chain seq x y z
N MET A 1 -8.02 42.87 13.06
CA MET A 1 -9.30 42.30 12.55
C MET A 1 -9.34 42.20 11.02
N LYS A 2 -9.03 43.24 10.24
CA LYS A 2 -8.94 43.16 8.75
C LYS A 2 -8.00 42.04 8.23
N LYS A 3 -6.82 41.88 8.84
CA LYS A 3 -5.83 40.86 8.44
C LYS A 3 -6.32 39.42 8.66
N LEU A 4 -7.16 39.20 9.68
CA LEU A 4 -7.74 37.88 9.98
C LEU A 4 -8.86 37.52 8.99
N ILE A 5 -9.59 38.53 8.50
CA ILE A 5 -10.65 38.35 7.50
C ILE A 5 -10.05 37.97 6.14
N VAL A 6 -8.92 38.59 5.75
CA VAL A 6 -8.23 38.28 4.48
C VAL A 6 -7.62 36.87 4.49
N THR A 7 -6.99 36.46 5.59
CA THR A 7 -6.43 35.10 5.71
C THR A 7 -7.52 34.03 5.77
N GLY A 8 -8.65 34.31 6.43
CA GLY A 8 -9.81 33.40 6.46
C GLY A 8 -10.46 33.23 5.09
N PHE A 9 -10.55 34.30 4.30
CA PHE A 9 -11.14 34.25 2.96
C PHE A 9 -10.26 33.47 1.96
N LEU A 10 -8.93 33.58 2.07
CA LEU A 10 -7.99 32.82 1.22
C LEU A 10 -8.03 31.31 1.51
N LEU A 11 -8.19 30.92 2.79
CA LEU A 11 -8.30 29.51 3.18
C LEU A 11 -9.64 28.88 2.75
N MET A 12 -10.72 29.67 2.77
CA MET A 12 -12.04 29.26 2.29
C MET A 12 -12.10 29.16 0.75
N ALA A 13 -11.36 30.01 0.02
CA ALA A 13 -11.28 29.94 -1.43
C ALA A 13 -10.53 28.68 -1.93
N ALA A 14 -9.61 28.14 -1.14
CA ALA A 14 -8.85 26.94 -1.48
C ALA A 14 -9.71 25.65 -1.50
N THR A 15 -10.87 25.64 -0.83
CA THR A 15 -11.76 24.45 -0.79
C THR A 15 -12.81 24.45 -1.91
N LEU A 16 -13.07 25.59 -2.57
CA LEU A 16 -14.04 25.71 -3.67
C LEU A 16 -13.48 25.25 -5.03
N ALA A 17 -12.17 24.97 -5.13
CA ALA A 17 -11.54 24.44 -6.33
C ALA A 17 -11.60 22.90 -6.46
N MET A 18 -12.46 22.23 -5.68
CA MET A 18 -12.81 20.82 -5.88
C MET A 18 -13.87 20.69 -6.98
N ALA A 19 -13.59 21.28 -8.16
CA ALA A 19 -14.28 20.87 -9.37
C ALA A 19 -13.96 19.39 -9.61
N LYS A 20 -14.90 18.62 -10.16
CA LYS A 20 -14.71 17.20 -10.48
C LYS A 20 -13.56 17.05 -11.49
N LEU A 21 -12.34 16.94 -10.99
CA LEU A 21 -11.17 16.65 -11.80
C LEU A 21 -11.37 15.27 -12.43
N PRO A 22 -11.04 15.11 -13.72
CA PRO A 22 -10.94 13.78 -14.30
C PRO A 22 -10.02 12.94 -13.41
N PRO A 23 -10.35 11.65 -13.20
CA PRO A 23 -9.48 10.75 -12.45
C PRO A 23 -8.04 10.90 -12.97
N PRO A 24 -7.03 10.96 -12.09
CA PRO A 24 -5.65 11.01 -12.54
C PRO A 24 -5.44 9.86 -13.52
N GLY A 25 -4.93 10.17 -14.71
CA GLY A 25 -4.63 9.17 -15.72
C GLY A 25 -3.76 8.08 -15.12
N GLU A 26 -3.83 6.87 -15.67
CA GLU A 26 -3.08 5.72 -15.18
C GLU A 26 -1.56 6.03 -15.10
N GLU A 27 -1.06 6.87 -16.00
CA GLU A 27 0.32 7.38 -15.96
C GLU A 27 0.65 8.22 -14.71
N ALA A 28 -0.27 9.08 -14.25
CA ALA A 28 -0.08 9.89 -13.06
C ALA A 28 -0.12 9.04 -11.77
N LYS A 29 -1.00 8.04 -11.72
CA LYS A 29 -1.03 7.07 -10.62
C LYS A 29 0.25 6.24 -10.56
N ALA A 30 0.75 5.76 -11.71
CA ALA A 30 1.99 5.01 -11.79
C ALA A 30 3.19 5.83 -11.28
N LYS A 31 3.26 7.12 -11.62
CA LYS A 31 4.32 8.02 -11.11
C LYS A 31 4.22 8.31 -9.62
N SER A 32 3.01 8.41 -9.09
CA SER A 32 2.78 8.52 -7.64
C SER A 32 3.23 7.26 -6.91
N ALA A 33 2.87 6.07 -7.42
CA ALA A 33 3.28 4.79 -6.84
C ALA A 33 4.81 4.59 -6.87
N GLU A 34 5.47 4.95 -7.96
CA GLU A 34 6.94 4.94 -8.05
C GLU A 34 7.58 5.88 -7.01
N THR A 35 7.04 7.08 -6.83
CA THR A 35 7.52 8.06 -5.84
C THR A 35 7.31 7.57 -4.40
N ALA A 36 6.17 6.94 -4.12
CA ALA A 36 5.87 6.35 -2.83
C ALA A 36 6.82 5.19 -2.53
N ALA A 37 7.07 4.31 -3.51
CA ALA A 37 8.03 3.22 -3.40
C ALA A 37 9.44 3.74 -3.13
N LYS A 38 9.86 4.79 -3.84
CA LYS A 38 11.17 5.43 -3.63
C LYS A 38 11.29 6.04 -2.24
N THR A 39 10.25 6.74 -1.78
CA THR A 39 10.21 7.32 -0.42
C THR A 39 10.32 6.25 0.64
N ALA A 40 9.58 5.14 0.48
CA ALA A 40 9.64 4.01 1.40
C ALA A 40 11.03 3.36 1.42
N TRP A 41 11.68 3.24 0.26
CA TRP A 41 13.05 2.72 0.18
C TRP A 41 14.06 3.67 0.83
N THR A 42 13.98 4.98 0.59
CA THR A 42 14.84 5.98 1.24
C THR A 42 14.72 5.91 2.76
N GLY A 43 13.50 5.81 3.29
CA GLY A 43 13.30 5.66 4.73
C GLY A 43 13.98 4.41 5.32
N LYS A 44 14.07 3.31 4.56
CA LYS A 44 14.82 2.12 4.97
C LYS A 44 16.33 2.34 4.91
N VAL A 45 16.83 3.07 3.90
CA VAL A 45 18.25 3.45 3.80
C VAL A 45 18.67 4.33 4.98
N ASP A 46 17.84 5.29 5.33
CA ASP A 46 18.10 6.19 6.47
C ASP A 46 18.14 5.42 7.79
N ALA A 47 17.21 4.47 7.98
CA ALA A 47 17.23 3.59 9.14
C ALA A 47 18.49 2.71 9.21
N TYR A 48 18.92 2.16 8.08
CA TYR A 48 20.16 1.37 7.97
C TYR A 48 21.39 2.21 8.33
N LEU A 49 21.50 3.42 7.79
CA LEU A 49 22.64 4.31 8.07
C LEU A 49 22.66 4.80 9.51
N SER A 50 21.49 5.09 10.09
CA SER A 50 21.35 5.42 11.51
C SER A 50 21.82 4.26 12.39
N CYS A 51 21.41 3.03 12.09
CA CYS A 51 21.86 1.83 12.80
C CYS A 51 23.40 1.70 12.74
N LYS A 52 24.00 1.82 11.54
CA LYS A 52 25.46 1.77 11.39
C LYS A 52 26.20 2.86 12.16
N THR A 53 25.61 4.05 12.24
CA THR A 53 26.19 5.15 13.00
C THR A 53 26.14 4.88 14.50
N GLN A 54 25.03 4.35 15.01
CA GLN A 54 24.91 3.94 16.41
C GLN A 54 25.95 2.86 16.77
N ASP A 55 26.11 1.84 15.92
CA ASP A 55 27.11 0.79 16.12
C ASP A 55 28.54 1.34 16.13
N ARG A 56 28.86 2.27 15.22
CA ARG A 56 30.17 2.94 15.19
C ARG A 56 30.42 3.73 16.48
N VAL A 57 29.43 4.48 16.96
CA VAL A 57 29.54 5.28 18.18
C VAL A 57 29.73 4.39 19.40
N ALA A 58 28.95 3.31 19.51
CA ALA A 58 29.10 2.33 20.58
C ALA A 58 30.51 1.71 20.56
N ALA A 59 30.96 1.23 19.39
CA ALA A 59 32.30 0.67 19.24
C ALA A 59 33.40 1.67 19.62
N HIS A 60 33.28 2.94 19.21
CA HIS A 60 34.21 3.99 19.55
C HIS A 60 34.25 4.26 21.06
N TYR A 61 33.09 4.32 21.71
CA TYR A 61 32.98 4.48 23.16
C TYR A 61 33.68 3.33 23.90
N HIS A 62 33.38 2.07 23.54
CA HIS A 62 34.02 0.91 24.15
C HIS A 62 35.53 0.91 23.95
N LYS A 63 36.02 1.28 22.74
CA LYS A 63 37.46 1.40 22.47
C LYS A 63 38.11 2.46 23.35
N THR A 64 37.48 3.63 23.45
CA THR A 64 37.99 4.77 24.23
C THR A 64 37.96 4.50 25.72
N ALA A 65 36.92 3.87 26.23
CA ALA A 65 36.82 3.54 27.65
C ALA A 65 37.86 2.48 28.05
N LYS A 66 38.09 1.47 27.19
CA LYS A 66 39.18 0.50 27.35
C LYS A 66 40.55 1.19 27.38
N SER A 67 40.83 2.12 26.46
CA SER A 67 42.11 2.85 26.45
C SER A 67 42.31 3.75 27.67
N ASN A 68 41.21 4.17 28.32
CA ASN A 68 41.22 4.95 29.55
C ASN A 68 41.12 4.09 30.82
N ASN A 69 41.31 2.76 30.73
CA ASN A 69 41.19 1.81 31.84
C ASN A 69 39.86 1.92 32.62
N LYS A 70 38.77 2.35 31.96
CA LYS A 70 37.43 2.33 32.55
C LYS A 70 36.77 1.00 32.24
N GLU A 71 36.23 0.36 33.28
CA GLU A 71 35.32 -0.78 33.14
C GLU A 71 34.07 -0.34 32.37
N VAL A 72 33.69 -1.10 31.34
CA VAL A 72 32.47 -0.85 30.57
C VAL A 72 31.64 -2.11 30.59
N LYS A 73 30.36 -1.96 30.94
CA LYS A 73 29.42 -3.09 30.91
C LYS A 73 29.37 -3.68 29.49
N PRO A 74 29.30 -5.01 29.34
CA PRO A 74 29.21 -5.65 28.02
C PRO A 74 28.03 -5.09 27.23
N ALA A 75 28.24 -4.83 25.94
CA ALA A 75 27.19 -4.40 25.04
C ALA A 75 26.10 -5.48 25.00
N ALA A 76 24.84 -5.08 25.15
CA ALA A 76 23.72 -5.98 24.88
C ALA A 76 23.74 -6.37 23.40
N ALA A 77 23.40 -7.62 23.09
CA ALA A 77 23.31 -8.08 21.71
C ALA A 77 22.18 -7.32 21.01
N THR A 78 22.54 -6.51 20.02
CA THR A 78 21.59 -5.86 19.12
C THR A 78 21.43 -6.69 17.85
N PRO A 79 20.24 -6.70 17.23
CA PRO A 79 20.08 -7.28 15.91
C PRO A 79 20.98 -6.54 14.90
N PRO A 80 21.48 -7.23 13.87
CA PRO A 80 22.31 -6.59 12.84
C PRO A 80 21.52 -5.55 12.05
N CYS A 81 22.20 -4.50 11.58
CA CYS A 81 21.59 -3.50 10.69
C CYS A 81 21.15 -4.14 9.37
N ALA A 82 19.85 -4.06 9.06
CA ALA A 82 19.29 -4.62 7.84
C ALA A 82 19.53 -3.69 6.64
N ASP A 83 20.25 -4.19 5.63
CA ASP A 83 20.49 -3.47 4.37
C ASP A 83 19.25 -3.54 3.48
N PRO A 84 18.66 -2.41 3.06
CA PRO A 84 17.49 -2.41 2.18
C PRO A 84 17.79 -2.88 0.75
N GLY A 85 19.06 -3.04 0.37
CA GLY A 85 19.47 -3.40 -0.98
C GLY A 85 19.22 -2.29 -2.00
N VAL A 86 19.45 -2.61 -3.26
CA VAL A 86 19.24 -1.68 -4.38
C VAL A 86 17.74 -1.44 -4.57
N PHE A 87 17.34 -0.18 -4.79
CA PHE A 87 15.96 0.13 -5.14
C PHE A 87 15.56 -0.57 -6.45
N SER A 88 14.48 -1.35 -6.40
CA SER A 88 13.87 -1.96 -7.58
C SER A 88 12.37 -1.73 -7.53
N TYR A 89 11.82 -1.20 -8.62
CA TYR A 89 10.40 -0.95 -8.78
C TYR A 89 9.92 -1.67 -10.04
N VAL A 90 9.11 -2.71 -9.84
CA VAL A 90 8.31 -3.32 -10.90
C VAL A 90 6.91 -2.77 -10.73
N PRO A 91 6.39 -1.95 -11.67
CA PRO A 91 5.03 -1.45 -11.58
C PRO A 91 4.09 -2.64 -11.51
N GLU A 92 3.26 -2.70 -10.48
CA GLU A 92 2.18 -3.66 -10.42
C GLU A 92 1.25 -3.32 -11.60
N VAL A 93 1.19 -4.20 -12.60
CA VAL A 93 0.17 -4.12 -13.63
C VAL A 93 -1.14 -4.26 -12.87
N VAL A 94 -1.85 -3.15 -12.70
CA VAL A 94 -3.18 -3.14 -12.11
C VAL A 94 -4.05 -3.99 -13.03
N THR A 95 -4.11 -5.28 -12.76
CA THR A 95 -5.21 -6.12 -13.23
C THR A 95 -6.44 -5.46 -12.65
N LYS A 96 -7.17 -4.75 -13.50
CA LYS A 96 -8.47 -4.15 -13.23
C LYS A 96 -9.23 -5.08 -12.29
N PRO A 97 -9.59 -4.66 -11.06
CA PRO A 97 -10.41 -5.49 -10.19
C PRO A 97 -11.67 -5.84 -10.97
N ILE A 98 -11.81 -7.11 -11.36
CA ILE A 98 -13.09 -7.64 -11.80
C ILE A 98 -13.96 -7.62 -10.55
N GLU A 99 -14.93 -6.70 -10.58
CA GLU A 99 -16.20 -6.71 -9.87
C GLU A 99 -16.26 -7.57 -8.60
N ALA A 100 -16.05 -6.93 -7.44
CA ALA A 100 -16.52 -7.45 -6.16
C ALA A 100 -17.21 -6.32 -5.39
N ALA A 101 -18.30 -5.82 -5.95
CA ALA A 101 -19.30 -5.02 -5.23
C ALA A 101 -20.64 -5.76 -5.22
N GLY A 102 -20.63 -7.01 -4.77
CA GLY A 102 -21.82 -7.71 -4.27
C GLY A 102 -21.85 -7.59 -2.76
N ALA A 103 -22.44 -6.51 -2.25
CA ALA A 103 -22.66 -6.35 -0.82
C ALA A 103 -23.73 -7.35 -0.32
N HIS A 104 -23.31 -8.26 0.56
CA HIS A 104 -24.04 -8.90 1.65
C HIS A 104 -25.59 -9.07 1.57
N SER A 105 -26.00 -10.27 1.13
CA SER A 105 -26.94 -11.23 1.77
C SER A 105 -28.47 -10.96 1.85
N PRO A 106 -29.37 -12.00 1.90
CA PRO A 106 -29.15 -13.28 2.60
C PRO A 106 -29.69 -14.55 1.86
N PRO A 107 -29.78 -15.75 2.48
CA PRO A 107 -29.17 -16.98 2.01
C PRO A 107 -30.11 -17.91 1.21
N GLY A 108 -29.53 -18.65 0.26
CA GLY A 108 -29.98 -19.97 -0.18
C GLY A 108 -31.24 -20.06 -1.05
N THR A 109 -31.08 -20.53 -2.29
CA THR A 109 -31.73 -21.77 -2.78
C THR A 109 -31.27 -22.14 -4.20
N ALA A 110 -30.99 -23.44 -4.35
CA ALA A 110 -30.98 -24.29 -5.55
C ALA A 110 -30.21 -23.81 -6.80
N THR A 111 -29.05 -24.41 -7.11
CA THR A 111 -28.92 -25.61 -7.98
C THR A 111 -29.38 -25.38 -9.41
N SER A 112 -28.41 -25.37 -10.31
CA SER A 112 -28.51 -25.29 -11.76
C SER A 112 -29.65 -26.11 -12.38
N PRO A 113 -30.39 -25.58 -13.36
CA PRO A 113 -30.98 -26.40 -14.40
C PRO A 113 -30.01 -26.54 -15.60
N PRO A 114 -29.78 -27.76 -16.14
CA PRO A 114 -28.96 -27.95 -17.32
C PRO A 114 -29.74 -27.51 -18.56
N SER A 115 -29.41 -26.34 -19.14
CA SER A 115 -29.98 -25.93 -20.42
C SER A 115 -29.29 -26.68 -21.56
N SER A 116 -29.82 -27.86 -21.88
CA SER A 116 -29.62 -28.50 -23.18
C SER A 116 -30.63 -27.96 -24.21
N LEU A 117 -30.18 -27.78 -25.45
CA LEU A 117 -30.92 -27.12 -26.54
C LEU A 117 -31.92 -28.05 -27.25
N THR A 118 -32.76 -28.78 -26.52
CA THR A 118 -33.79 -29.64 -27.14
C THR A 118 -35.15 -28.95 -27.12
N PRO A 119 -35.72 -28.57 -28.28
CA PRO A 119 -37.05 -27.95 -28.36
C PRO A 119 -38.19 -28.89 -27.93
N ALA A 120 -39.13 -28.36 -27.16
CA ALA A 120 -40.25 -29.08 -26.51
C ALA A 120 -41.29 -29.71 -27.45
N ALA A 121 -41.10 -29.69 -28.76
CA ALA A 121 -42.02 -30.26 -29.74
C ALA A 121 -41.74 -31.74 -30.11
N SER A 122 -40.69 -32.36 -29.55
CA SER A 122 -40.25 -33.72 -29.92
C SER A 122 -40.71 -34.85 -28.98
N ILE A 123 -41.58 -34.60 -28.00
CA ILE A 123 -42.09 -35.66 -27.11
C ILE A 123 -43.61 -35.72 -27.18
N ALA A 124 -44.12 -36.29 -28.27
CA ALA A 124 -45.45 -36.90 -28.28
C ALA A 124 -45.29 -38.40 -28.04
N PRO A 125 -46.08 -38.97 -27.12
CA PRO A 125 -46.71 -40.24 -27.43
C PRO A 125 -48.24 -40.18 -27.24
N ALA A 126 -48.90 -40.98 -28.07
CA ALA A 126 -50.33 -41.04 -28.27
C ALA A 126 -51.06 -41.96 -27.27
N LYS A 127 -52.37 -41.68 -27.10
CA LYS A 127 -53.51 -42.54 -26.69
C LYS A 127 -53.62 -43.02 -25.22
N LYS A 128 -54.74 -42.65 -24.58
CA LYS A 128 -55.89 -43.54 -24.24
C LYS A 128 -56.95 -42.80 -23.38
N SER A 129 -58.15 -42.60 -23.92
CA SER A 129 -59.41 -43.17 -23.42
C SER A 129 -60.51 -42.97 -24.47
#